data_AF-A0A2N8BUR5-F1
#
_entry.id   AF-A0A2N8BUR5-F1
#
_cell.length_a   1.000
_cell.length_b   1.000
_cell.length_c   1.000
_cell.angle_alpha   90.00
_cell.angle_beta   90.00
_cell.angle_gamma   90.00
#
_symmetry.space_group_name_H-M   'P 1'
#
loop_
_entity.id
_entity.type
_entity.pdbx_description
1 polymer ?
#
loop_
_entity_poly.entity_id
_entity_poly.type
_entity_poly.pdbx_seq_one_letter_code
_entity_poly.pdbx_strand_id
1 'polypeptide(L)'
;MRFRELSDDMDALVLDGLGDVGRVGGREIAGFFSAPWLQPRMGRINTALREPQFEVRVSDAAGIDPGQLVVIDLPVQDGGGAYDLVKLEPDGTGWVALLLRAKA
;
A
#
# COMPACT_ATOMS: atom_id res chain seq x y z
N MET A 1 9.97 -9.58 27.20
CA MET A 1 9.60 -8.85 25.97
C MET A 1 10.13 -7.43 26.06
N ARG A 2 10.94 -7.03 25.10
CA ARG A 2 11.37 -5.64 24.90
C ARG A 2 10.27 -4.90 24.13
N PHE A 3 10.21 -3.59 24.28
CA PHE A 3 9.21 -2.73 23.63
C PHE A 3 9.00 -3.03 22.12
N ARG A 4 10.09 -3.28 21.37
CA ARG A 4 10.02 -3.57 19.94
C ARG A 4 9.26 -4.87 19.63
N GLU A 5 9.52 -5.93 20.40
CA GLU A 5 8.85 -7.22 20.21
C GLU A 5 7.33 -7.07 20.40
N LEU A 6 6.92 -6.30 21.41
CA LEU A 6 5.49 -6.04 21.67
C LEU A 6 4.84 -5.20 20.57
N SER A 7 5.58 -4.22 20.02
CA SER A 7 5.09 -3.41 18.90
C SER A 7 4.91 -4.26 17.63
N ASP A 8 5.87 -5.14 17.34
CA ASP A 8 5.80 -6.03 16.18
C ASP A 8 4.63 -7.03 16.32
N ASP A 9 4.42 -7.58 17.52
CA ASP A 9 3.29 -8.47 17.82
C ASP A 9 1.94 -7.73 17.65
N MET A 10 1.87 -6.47 18.10
CA MET A 10 0.67 -5.63 17.91
C MET A 10 0.42 -5.36 16.43
N ASP A 11 1.43 -4.95 15.68
CA ASP A 11 1.31 -4.67 14.25
C ASP A 11 0.86 -5.91 13.48
N ALA A 12 1.38 -7.10 13.82
CA ALA A 12 0.97 -8.36 13.23
C ALA A 12 -0.51 -8.68 13.50
N LEU A 13 -0.99 -8.46 14.74
CA LEU A 13 -2.41 -8.65 15.09
C LEU A 13 -3.33 -7.66 14.37
N VAL A 14 -2.91 -6.42 14.18
CA VAL A 14 -3.69 -5.42 13.45
C VAL A 14 -3.75 -5.80 11.96
N LEU A 15 -2.65 -6.24 11.36
CA LEU A 15 -2.63 -6.72 9.98
C LEU A 15 -3.49 -7.96 9.77
N ASP A 16 -3.49 -8.90 10.72
CA ASP A 16 -4.34 -10.10 10.65
C ASP A 16 -5.83 -9.75 10.70
N GLY A 17 -6.23 -8.77 11.51
CA GLY A 17 -7.63 -8.40 11.68
C GLY A 17 -8.16 -7.36 10.68
N LEU A 18 -7.31 -6.43 10.23
CA LEU A 18 -7.71 -5.24 9.47
C LEU A 18 -6.89 -5.01 8.20
N GLY A 19 -5.85 -5.82 7.95
CA GLY A 19 -4.98 -5.66 6.80
C GLY A 19 -5.65 -6.06 5.49
N ASP A 20 -5.31 -5.34 4.44
CA ASP A 20 -5.58 -5.69 3.06
C ASP A 20 -4.48 -6.62 2.54
N VAL A 21 -4.83 -7.49 1.60
CA VAL A 21 -3.87 -8.39 0.94
C VAL A 21 -3.50 -7.83 -0.43
N GLY A 22 -2.19 -7.69 -0.67
CA GLY A 22 -1.63 -7.31 -1.94
C GLY A 22 -0.62 -8.34 -2.43
N ARG A 23 -0.59 -8.58 -3.74
CA ARG A 23 0.42 -9.42 -4.39
C ARG A 23 1.44 -8.54 -5.12
N VAL A 24 2.68 -8.53 -4.65
CA VAL A 24 3.78 -7.75 -5.24
C VAL A 24 4.86 -8.71 -5.71
N GLY A 25 5.33 -8.62 -6.95
CA GLY A 25 6.44 -9.48 -7.40
C GLY A 25 6.18 -10.99 -7.25
N GLY A 26 4.92 -11.41 -7.24
CA GLY A 26 4.52 -12.82 -7.09
C GLY A 26 4.32 -13.31 -5.66
N ARG A 27 4.62 -12.50 -4.63
CA ARG A 27 4.45 -12.80 -3.20
C ARG A 27 3.24 -12.05 -2.63
N GLU A 28 2.52 -12.70 -1.73
CA GLU A 28 1.41 -12.09 -0.98
C GLU A 28 1.97 -11.35 0.23
N ILE A 29 1.49 -10.14 0.45
CA ILE A 29 1.93 -9.22 1.49
C ILE A 29 0.67 -8.60 2.10
N ALA A 30 0.60 -8.60 3.42
CA ALA A 30 -0.42 -7.87 4.16
C ALA A 30 0.02 -6.41 4.35
N GLY A 31 -0.92 -5.48 4.20
CA GLY A 31 -0.67 -4.05 4.34
C GLY A 31 -1.96 -3.26 4.45
N PHE A 32 -1.88 -1.95 4.30
CA PHE A 32 -3.06 -1.09 4.24
C PHE A 32 -3.11 -0.36 2.91
N PHE A 33 -4.21 -0.54 2.17
CA PHE A 33 -4.43 0.11 0.90
C PHE A 33 -5.25 1.38 1.07
N SER A 34 -4.78 2.46 0.46
CA SER A 34 -5.49 3.73 0.42
C SER A 34 -5.50 4.27 -1.01
N ALA A 35 -6.67 4.25 -1.65
CA ALA A 35 -6.93 4.94 -2.90
C ALA A 35 -7.85 6.14 -2.64
N PRO A 36 -7.34 7.38 -2.63
CA PRO A 36 -8.20 8.55 -2.52
C PRO A 36 -9.16 8.58 -3.71
N TRP A 37 -10.46 8.52 -3.42
CA TRP A 37 -11.51 8.51 -4.42
C TRP A 37 -11.40 9.71 -5.38
N LEU A 38 -11.26 9.40 -6.67
CA LEU A 38 -11.27 10.36 -7.77
C LEU A 38 -12.72 10.77 -8.08
N GLN A 39 -13.19 11.89 -7.54
CA GLN A 39 -14.20 12.68 -8.24
C GLN A 39 -13.59 14.01 -8.67
N PRO A 40 -13.27 14.18 -9.96
CA PRO A 40 -12.76 15.46 -10.44
C PRO A 40 -13.84 16.53 -10.23
N ARG A 41 -13.54 17.53 -9.41
CA ARG A 41 -14.39 18.71 -9.30
C ARG A 41 -14.32 19.44 -10.63
N MET A 42 -15.42 19.41 -11.38
CA MET A 42 -15.59 20.22 -12.60
C MET A 42 -15.36 21.71 -12.26
N GLY A 43 -14.23 22.24 -12.70
CA GLY A 43 -13.83 23.64 -12.49
C GLY A 43 -12.42 23.79 -11.94
N ARG A 44 -11.43 23.96 -12.84
CA ARG A 44 -10.11 24.63 -12.71
C ARG A 44 -9.29 24.54 -11.41
N ILE A 45 -9.55 23.61 -10.51
CA ILE A 45 -8.68 23.38 -9.35
C ILE A 45 -7.90 22.11 -9.61
N ASN A 46 -6.57 22.27 -9.73
CA ASN A 46 -5.62 21.18 -9.69
C ASN A 46 -5.61 20.64 -8.25
N THR A 47 -6.59 19.79 -7.92
CA THR A 47 -6.62 19.08 -6.63
C THR A 47 -5.36 18.22 -6.59
N ALA A 48 -4.56 18.35 -5.53
CA ALA A 48 -3.40 17.49 -5.28
C ALA A 48 -3.88 16.03 -5.18
N LEU A 49 -4.00 15.38 -6.33
CA LEU A 49 -4.42 14.00 -6.49
C LEU A 49 -3.31 13.18 -5.84
N ARG A 50 -3.62 12.58 -4.68
CA ARG A 50 -2.67 11.66 -4.05
C ARG A 50 -2.71 10.35 -4.84
N GLU A 51 -1.55 9.84 -5.18
CA GLU A 51 -1.41 8.52 -5.79
C GLU A 51 -1.93 7.45 -4.82
N PRO A 52 -2.58 6.37 -5.30
CA PRO A 52 -2.91 5.24 -4.45
C PRO A 52 -1.66 4.71 -3.73
N GLN A 53 -1.81 4.35 -2.47
CA GLN A 53 -0.72 3.90 -1.62
C GLN A 53 -1.05 2.54 -1.05
N PHE A 54 -0.04 1.66 -0.98
CA PHE A 54 -0.13 0.41 -0.24
C PHE A 54 1.00 0.40 0.81
N GLU A 55 0.63 0.56 2.07
CA GLU A 55 1.57 0.63 3.19
C GLU A 55 1.87 -0.78 3.71
N VAL A 56 3.14 -1.16 3.68
CA VAL A 56 3.61 -2.49 4.08
C VAL A 56 4.74 -2.39 5.10
N ARG A 57 5.01 -3.48 5.82
CA ARG A 57 6.16 -3.55 6.73
C ARG A 57 7.47 -3.49 5.97
N VAL A 58 8.47 -2.84 6.56
CA VAL A 58 9.82 -2.74 5.98
C VAL A 58 10.48 -4.11 5.73
N SER A 59 10.13 -5.11 6.54
CA SER A 59 10.56 -6.51 6.36
C SER A 59 10.04 -7.12 5.05
N ASP A 60 8.81 -6.76 4.67
CA ASP A 60 8.15 -7.28 3.45
C ASP A 60 8.50 -6.48 2.21
N ALA A 61 8.92 -5.22 2.39
CA ALA A 61 9.45 -4.37 1.31
C ALA A 61 10.81 -4.84 0.77
N ALA A 62 11.47 -5.80 1.42
CA ALA A 62 12.75 -6.34 0.96
C ALA A 62 12.62 -7.06 -0.39
N GLY A 63 13.36 -6.59 -1.40
CA GLY A 63 13.32 -7.12 -2.77
C GLY A 63 12.15 -6.62 -3.62
N ILE A 64 11.44 -5.61 -3.14
CA ILE A 64 10.45 -4.88 -3.94
C ILE A 64 11.14 -3.71 -4.64
N ASP A 65 10.95 -3.61 -5.96
CA ASP A 65 11.56 -2.60 -6.81
C ASP A 65 10.50 -1.86 -7.65
N PRO A 66 10.69 -0.55 -7.92
CA PRO A 66 9.85 0.19 -8.86
C PRO A 66 9.71 -0.51 -10.22
N GLY A 67 8.52 -0.43 -10.81
CA GLY A 67 8.15 -1.08 -12.06
C GLY A 67 7.57 -2.49 -11.90
N GLN A 68 7.56 -3.04 -10.68
CA GLN A 68 6.86 -4.30 -10.41
C GLN A 68 5.33 -4.13 -10.43
N LEU A 69 4.65 -5.20 -10.83
CA LEU A 69 3.19 -5.30 -10.75
C LEU A 69 2.77 -5.53 -9.30
N VAL A 70 1.82 -4.73 -8.85
CA VAL A 70 1.13 -4.84 -7.56
C VAL A 70 -0.35 -5.13 -7.85
N VAL A 71 -0.87 -6.21 -7.30
CA VAL A 71 -2.30 -6.55 -7.40
C VAL A 71 -2.91 -6.45 -6.02
N ILE A 72 -3.86 -5.54 -5.84
CA ILE A 72 -4.57 -5.39 -4.57
C ILE A 72 -5.81 -6.27 -4.61
N ASP A 73 -5.92 -7.21 -3.66
CA ASP A 73 -7.03 -8.15 -3.53
C ASP A 73 -8.20 -7.52 -2.79
N LEU A 74 -8.75 -6.47 -3.40
CA LEU A 74 -9.96 -5.80 -2.95
C LEU A 74 -10.99 -5.76 -4.09
N PRO A 75 -12.27 -5.54 -3.77
CA PRO A 75 -13.26 -5.26 -4.80
C PRO A 75 -12.89 -4.01 -5.61
N VAL A 76 -13.20 -4.01 -6.91
CA VAL A 76 -12.90 -2.87 -7.81
C VAL A 76 -13.56 -1.58 -7.32
N GLN A 77 -14.75 -1.67 -6.72
CA GLN A 77 -15.43 -0.51 -6.13
C GLN A 77 -14.66 0.14 -4.97
N ASP A 78 -13.80 -0.62 -4.30
CA ASP A 78 -12.94 -0.15 -3.20
C ASP A 78 -11.54 0.21 -3.69
N GLY A 79 -11.32 0.18 -5.01
CA GLY A 79 -10.03 0.48 -5.63
C GLY A 79 -9.09 -0.73 -5.70
N GLY A 80 -9.60 -1.97 -5.62
CA GLY A 80 -8.79 -3.15 -5.92
C GLY A 80 -8.45 -3.28 -7.40
N GLY A 81 -7.42 -4.08 -7.72
CA GLY A 81 -6.97 -4.32 -9.08
C GLY A 81 -5.46 -4.24 -9.27
N ALA A 82 -5.03 -4.05 -10.53
CA ALA A 82 -3.64 -4.08 -10.93
C ALA A 82 -3.04 -2.67 -11.03
N TYR A 83 -1.86 -2.52 -10.42
CA TYR A 83 -1.12 -1.28 -10.32
C TYR A 83 0.34 -1.48 -10.69
N ASP A 84 0.95 -0.47 -11.29
CA ASP A 84 2.40 -0.40 -11.44
C ASP A 84 3.00 0.32 -10.23
N LEU A 85 4.01 -0.28 -9.62
CA LEU A 85 4.75 0.33 -8.51
C LEU A 85 5.63 1.47 -9.04
N VAL A 86 5.37 2.70 -8.58
CA VAL A 86 6.11 3.89 -9.01
C VAL A 86 7.34 4.12 -8.14
N LYS A 87 7.18 4.00 -6.82
CA LYS A 87 8.23 4.32 -5.85
C LYS A 87 7.93 3.69 -4.49
N LEU A 88 8.97 3.51 -3.69
CA LEU A 88 8.88 3.16 -2.27
C LEU A 88 9.27 4.38 -1.41
N GLU A 89 8.48 4.67 -0.38
CA GLU A 89 8.73 5.75 0.58
C GLU A 89 8.75 5.20 2.01
N PRO A 90 9.94 4.94 2.58
CA PRO A 90 10.08 4.61 3.99
C PRO A 90 9.81 5.83 4.87
N ASP A 91 8.99 5.66 5.92
CA ASP A 91 8.59 6.75 6.82
C ASP A 91 9.43 6.85 8.11
N GLY A 92 10.26 5.83 8.36
CA GLY A 92 11.10 5.71 9.56
C GLY A 92 10.42 5.05 10.77
N THR A 93 9.16 4.64 10.65
CA THR A 93 8.40 3.97 11.73
C THR A 93 8.41 2.44 11.62
N GLY A 94 9.01 1.90 10.56
CA GLY A 94 8.98 0.46 10.24
C GLY A 94 8.01 0.12 9.11
N TRP A 95 7.37 1.14 8.52
CA TRP A 95 6.47 1.03 7.40
C TRP A 95 7.08 1.65 6.14
N VAL A 96 6.62 1.16 5.00
CA VAL A 96 7.02 1.63 3.67
C VAL A 96 5.76 1.81 2.85
N ALA A 97 5.54 3.04 2.39
CA ALA A 97 4.46 3.33 1.45
C ALA A 97 4.90 2.98 0.04
N LEU A 98 4.18 2.06 -0.59
CA LEU A 98 4.32 1.75 -2.01
C LEU A 98 3.41 2.71 -2.79
N LEU A 99 4.00 3.63 -3.55
CA LEU A 99 3.25 4.55 -4.41
C LEU A 99 2.86 3.85 -5.70
N LEU A 100 1.56 3.81 -5.98
CA LEU A 100 0.98 3.01 -7.04
C LEU A 100 0.38 3.88 -8.14
N ARG A 101 0.40 3.37 -9.37
CA ARG A 101 -0.31 3.94 -10.50
C ARG A 101 -1.25 2.91 -11.10
N ALA A 102 -2.51 3.28 -11.28
CA ALA A 102 -3.48 2.41 -11.93
C ALA A 102 -3.02 2.07 -13.35
N LYS A 103 -3.03 0.78 -13.67
CA LYS A 103 -2.68 0.30 -15.00
C LYS A 103 -3.86 0.53 -15.95
N ALA A 104 -3.61 1.18 -17.08
CA ALA A 104 -4.61 1.47 -18.11
C ALA A 104 -4.94 0.24 -18.97
#